data_AF-A0A2Z6NGE6-F1
#
_entry.id   AF-A0A2Z6NGE6-F1
#
_cell.length_a   1.000
_cell.length_b   1.000
_cell.length_c   1.000
_cell.angle_alpha   90.00
_cell.angle_beta   90.00
_cell.angle_gamma   90.00
#
_symmetry.space_group_name_H-M   'P 1'
#
loop_
_entity.id
_entity.type
_entity.pdbx_description
1 polymer ?
#
loop_
_entity_poly.entity_id
_entity_poly.type
_entity_poly.pdbx_seq_one_letter_code
_entity_poly.pdbx_strand_id
1 'polypeptide(L)'
;MTPEADIVSTRYTKSVIKSAAALSYVEAQARMDDSRLMDPVTTDLRNMNSLAKKMRLRRIERGALTLASAEVKFQIDTETHDPLDIGMYQIREANQMVEEFMLAANVSVAQQILKSFPLCSLLRRHPTPTKEMLEPLLRVSAAVGLNLDVSSSKALADSLDLAVGEDPYFNKLIRILATRCMSQAVYFCSGDLSPPEYHHYGLATPLYTHFTSPIRRYADVIVHRLLAASIGISKLPPVFQDRLQLTSISDSMHRNAQMAGRASVELHTLIYFRKRPTDTEARIVKIRSNGFFVFVPKYGIEGPVYLTTRAEKGSGEWYVDEQEQKIKKMDGSISYSILQTVQIHMEVVEPQPNRPKLQLTLI
;
A
#
# COMPACT_ATOMS: atom_id res chain seq x y z
N MET A 1 13.75 21.59 -14.69
CA MET A 1 12.28 21.57 -14.68
C MET A 1 11.79 23.01 -14.75
N THR A 2 10.59 23.26 -15.29
CA THR A 2 9.95 24.60 -15.24
C THR A 2 9.41 24.89 -13.83
N PRO A 3 9.03 26.14 -13.50
CA PRO A 3 8.29 26.45 -12.29
C PRO A 3 6.98 25.66 -12.14
N GLU A 4 6.39 25.20 -13.24
CA GLU A 4 5.18 24.36 -13.34
C GLU A 4 5.49 22.87 -13.11
N ALA A 5 6.75 22.56 -12.78
CA ALA A 5 7.30 21.24 -12.57
C ALA A 5 7.32 20.35 -13.83
N ASP A 6 7.37 20.93 -15.03
CA ASP A 6 7.57 20.17 -16.27
C ASP A 6 9.04 19.78 -16.45
N ILE A 7 9.28 18.54 -16.86
CA ILE A 7 10.63 18.06 -17.15
C ILE A 7 11.03 18.54 -18.55
N VAL A 8 11.91 19.54 -18.58
CA VAL A 8 12.47 20.10 -19.83
C VAL A 8 13.56 19.18 -20.42
N SER A 9 14.43 18.66 -19.57
CA SER A 9 15.53 17.78 -19.97
C SER A 9 15.94 16.89 -18.81
N THR A 10 16.45 15.69 -19.12
CA THR A 10 16.93 14.73 -18.12
C THR A 10 18.37 14.35 -18.44
N ARG A 11 19.25 14.39 -17.42
CA ARG A 11 20.64 13.95 -17.52
C ARG A 11 20.90 12.81 -16.54
N TYR A 12 21.44 11.70 -17.04
CA TYR A 12 21.89 10.57 -16.22
C TYR A 12 23.42 10.58 -16.15
N THR A 13 23.97 10.44 -14.96
CA THR A 13 25.42 10.40 -14.77
C THR A 13 25.79 9.67 -13.49
N LYS A 14 27.00 9.09 -13.44
CA LYS A 14 27.62 8.71 -12.17
C LYS A 14 28.29 9.94 -11.57
N SER A 15 28.11 10.12 -10.27
CA SER A 15 28.65 11.26 -9.55
C SER A 15 29.19 10.84 -8.19
N VAL A 16 30.08 11.66 -7.63
CA VAL A 16 30.47 11.62 -6.22
C VAL A 16 29.76 12.78 -5.53
N ILE A 17 29.07 12.52 -4.42
CA ILE A 17 28.29 13.51 -3.67
C ILE A 17 28.70 13.54 -2.20
N LYS A 18 28.51 14.69 -1.54
CA LYS A 18 28.64 14.85 -0.09
C LYS A 18 27.32 15.43 0.43
N SER A 19 26.58 14.66 1.22
CA SER A 19 25.32 15.16 1.80
C SER A 19 25.59 16.30 2.77
N ALA A 20 24.80 17.38 2.68
CA ALA A 20 24.90 18.52 3.58
C ALA A 20 24.26 18.24 4.95
N ALA A 21 23.20 17.41 4.99
CA ALA A 21 22.48 17.04 6.20
C ALA A 21 21.80 15.68 6.03
N ALA A 22 21.46 15.03 7.15
CA ALA A 22 20.56 13.88 7.21
C ALA A 22 19.39 14.28 8.13
N LEU A 23 18.17 14.28 7.58
CA LEU A 23 16.97 14.72 8.27
C LEU A 23 15.94 13.59 8.33
N SER A 24 15.28 13.44 9.47
CA SER A 24 14.03 12.70 9.57
C SER A 24 12.89 13.46 8.87
N TYR A 25 11.80 12.77 8.55
CA TYR A 25 10.61 13.41 7.99
C TYR A 25 9.99 14.46 8.92
N VAL A 26 10.09 14.26 10.24
CA VAL A 26 9.58 15.22 11.23
C VAL A 26 10.42 16.49 11.22
N GLU A 27 11.75 16.35 11.23
CA GLU A 27 12.66 17.50 11.16
C GLU A 27 12.54 18.25 9.84
N ALA A 28 12.48 17.54 8.71
CA ALA A 28 12.29 18.16 7.40
C ALA A 28 10.97 18.93 7.32
N GLN A 29 9.88 18.36 7.87
CA GLN A 29 8.59 19.04 7.95
C GLN A 29 8.67 20.31 8.81
N ALA A 30 9.19 20.20 10.03
CA ALA A 30 9.33 21.34 10.95
C ALA A 30 10.18 22.46 10.35
N ARG A 31 11.26 22.12 9.62
CA ARG A 31 12.09 23.11 8.90
C ARG A 31 11.33 23.81 7.78
N MET A 32 10.57 23.06 6.98
CA MET A 32 9.77 23.65 5.90
C MET A 32 8.73 24.63 6.45
N ASP A 33 8.12 24.30 7.59
CA ASP A 33 7.04 25.06 8.21
C ASP A 33 7.54 26.31 8.98
N ASP A 34 8.79 26.32 9.46
CA ASP A 34 9.35 27.47 10.19
C ASP A 34 9.84 28.58 9.26
N SER A 35 8.97 29.56 8.97
CA SER A 35 9.25 30.73 8.13
C SER A 35 10.51 31.53 8.48
N ARG A 36 11.06 31.40 9.70
CA ARG A 36 12.28 32.09 10.14
C ARG A 36 13.55 31.46 9.59
N LEU A 37 13.51 30.16 9.27
CA LEU A 37 14.65 29.44 8.70
C LEU A 37 14.78 29.76 7.21
N MET A 38 15.92 30.34 6.83
CA MET A 38 16.22 30.81 5.46
C MET A 38 17.56 30.28 4.94
N ASP A 39 18.13 29.26 5.59
CA ASP A 39 19.34 28.61 5.10
C ASP A 39 19.10 27.89 3.76
N PRO A 40 20.16 27.62 2.96
CA PRO A 40 20.00 27.04 1.64
C PRO A 40 19.23 25.71 1.63
N VAL A 41 19.47 24.82 2.61
CA VAL A 41 18.78 23.53 2.68
C VAL A 41 17.29 23.73 2.89
N THR A 42 16.89 24.65 3.78
CA THR A 42 15.48 24.94 4.03
C THR A 42 14.81 25.56 2.80
N THR A 43 15.50 26.46 2.09
CA THR A 43 14.99 27.06 0.86
C THR A 43 14.78 25.99 -0.23
N ASP A 44 15.74 25.09 -0.41
CA ASP A 44 15.63 23.99 -1.37
C ASP A 44 14.50 23.03 -1.03
N LEU A 45 14.31 22.67 0.25
CA LEU A 45 13.19 21.84 0.69
C LEU A 45 11.84 22.48 0.36
N ARG A 46 11.67 23.79 0.59
CA ARG A 46 10.43 24.51 0.24
C ARG A 46 10.19 24.54 -1.26
N ASN A 47 11.24 24.78 -2.05
CA ASN A 47 11.16 24.76 -3.51
C ASN A 47 10.79 23.37 -4.03
N MET A 48 11.44 22.33 -3.53
CA MET A 48 11.11 20.93 -3.84
C MET A 48 9.66 20.61 -3.48
N ASN A 49 9.20 21.02 -2.31
CA ASN A 49 7.82 20.79 -1.88
C ASN A 49 6.80 21.48 -2.79
N SER A 50 7.07 22.73 -3.19
CA SER A 50 6.22 23.46 -4.14
C SER A 50 6.08 22.73 -5.48
N LEU A 51 7.19 22.21 -6.02
CA LEU A 51 7.17 21.42 -7.25
C LEU A 51 6.46 20.08 -7.06
N ALA A 52 6.70 19.39 -5.95
CA ALA A 52 6.09 18.11 -5.65
C ALA A 52 4.55 18.21 -5.56
N LYS A 53 4.01 19.29 -4.96
CA LYS A 53 2.56 19.54 -4.95
C LYS A 53 1.99 19.63 -6.36
N LYS A 54 2.66 20.34 -7.28
CA LYS A 54 2.24 20.44 -8.69
C LYS A 54 2.33 19.11 -9.44
N MET A 55 3.36 18.31 -9.16
CA MET A 55 3.52 16.96 -9.74
C MET A 55 2.40 16.02 -9.24
N ARG A 56 2.13 16.05 -7.93
CA ARG A 56 1.09 15.26 -7.28
C ARG A 56 -0.30 15.59 -7.84
N LEU A 57 -0.63 16.87 -7.98
CA LEU A 57 -1.90 17.31 -8.56
C LEU A 57 -2.08 16.75 -9.98
N ARG A 58 -1.09 16.90 -10.85
CA ARG A 58 -1.15 16.34 -12.21
C ARG A 58 -1.24 14.82 -12.24
N ARG A 59 -0.59 14.13 -11.28
CA ARG A 59 -0.67 12.67 -11.13
C ARG A 59 -2.08 12.24 -10.73
N ILE A 60 -2.73 12.96 -9.81
CA ILE A 60 -4.13 12.74 -9.41
C ILE A 60 -5.08 13.02 -10.59
N GLU A 61 -4.87 14.13 -11.32
CA GLU A 61 -5.66 14.46 -12.52
C GLU A 61 -5.58 13.38 -13.62
N ARG A 62 -4.43 12.71 -13.75
CA ARG A 62 -4.25 11.55 -14.65
C ARG A 62 -4.94 10.29 -14.16
N GLY A 63 -5.41 10.25 -12.92
CA GLY A 63 -6.13 9.12 -12.33
C GLY A 63 -5.29 8.21 -11.46
N ALA A 64 -4.22 8.73 -10.84
CA ALA A 64 -3.50 7.97 -9.83
C ALA A 64 -4.37 7.76 -8.59
N LEU A 65 -4.37 6.54 -8.08
CA LEU A 65 -5.22 6.17 -6.96
C LEU A 65 -4.52 6.52 -5.65
N THR A 66 -5.14 7.39 -4.85
CA THR A 66 -4.75 7.60 -3.46
C THR A 66 -5.39 6.53 -2.60
N LEU A 67 -4.74 5.37 -2.50
CA LEU A 67 -5.20 4.25 -1.71
C LEU A 67 -4.68 4.32 -0.28
N ALA A 68 -5.44 3.77 0.66
CA ALA A 68 -5.05 3.66 2.06
C ALA A 68 -4.60 2.22 2.36
N SER A 69 -3.53 2.09 3.15
CA SER A 69 -3.06 0.82 3.69
C SER A 69 -3.28 0.79 5.20
N ALA A 70 -3.52 -0.40 5.74
CA ALA A 70 -3.58 -0.67 7.16
C ALA A 70 -2.19 -0.82 7.82
N GLU A 71 -1.11 -0.47 7.11
CA GLU A 71 0.26 -0.75 7.54
C GLU A 71 0.57 -0.25 8.96
N VAL A 72 0.99 -1.21 9.78
CA VAL A 72 1.29 -1.08 11.20
C VAL A 72 2.80 -0.94 11.40
N LYS A 73 3.22 -0.06 12.31
CA LYS A 73 4.61 -0.03 12.78
C LYS A 73 4.66 -0.32 14.28
N PHE A 74 5.58 -1.19 14.64
CA PHE A 74 5.94 -1.47 16.04
C PHE A 74 7.04 -0.50 16.47
N GLN A 75 6.85 0.15 17.60
CA GLN A 75 7.96 0.73 18.35
C GLN A 75 8.53 -0.39 19.22
N ILE A 76 9.81 -0.70 19.05
CA ILE A 76 10.48 -1.78 19.78
C ILE A 76 11.32 -1.15 20.88
N ASP A 77 11.24 -1.73 22.07
CA ASP A 77 12.09 -1.37 23.21
C ASP A 77 13.55 -1.68 22.89
N THR A 78 14.44 -0.71 23.15
CA THR A 78 15.85 -0.85 22.78
C THR A 78 16.63 -1.80 23.68
N GLU A 79 16.11 -2.15 24.87
CA GLU A 79 16.80 -3.02 25.83
C GLU A 79 16.21 -4.43 25.86
N THR A 80 14.88 -4.54 25.92
CA THR A 80 14.15 -5.81 26.00
C THR A 80 13.81 -6.39 24.63
N HIS A 81 13.89 -5.59 23.56
CA HIS A 81 13.46 -5.94 22.21
C HIS A 81 11.97 -6.33 22.08
N ASP A 82 11.17 -6.05 23.11
CA ASP A 82 9.72 -6.23 23.08
C ASP A 82 9.04 -5.02 22.39
N PRO A 83 7.94 -5.22 21.64
CA PRO A 83 7.17 -4.12 21.07
C PRO A 83 6.50 -3.31 22.19
N LEU A 84 6.83 -2.02 22.30
CA LEU A 84 6.27 -1.06 23.26
C LEU A 84 4.92 -0.53 22.84
N ASP A 85 4.77 -0.18 21.56
CA ASP A 85 3.56 0.42 21.01
C ASP A 85 3.31 -0.04 19.57
N ILE A 86 2.04 -0.03 19.20
CA ILE A 86 1.52 -0.34 17.87
C ILE A 86 0.73 0.86 17.39
N GLY A 87 1.22 1.52 16.33
CA GLY A 87 0.55 2.69 15.77
C GLY A 87 0.54 2.73 14.25
N MET A 88 -0.42 3.48 13.70
CA MET A 88 -0.44 3.83 12.29
C MET A 88 0.67 4.84 11.98
N TYR A 89 1.41 4.59 10.91
CA TYR A 89 2.41 5.55 10.43
C TYR A 89 1.73 6.80 9.85
N GLN A 90 1.98 7.97 10.44
CA GLN A 90 1.46 9.24 9.93
C GLN A 90 2.30 9.72 8.74
N ILE A 91 1.67 9.80 7.57
CA ILE A 91 2.27 10.37 6.35
C ILE A 91 2.23 11.90 6.46
N ARG A 92 3.37 12.56 6.23
CA ARG A 92 3.51 14.02 6.22
C ARG A 92 3.73 14.54 4.80
N GLU A 93 3.63 15.86 4.61
CA GLU A 93 3.93 16.49 3.32
C GLU A 93 5.38 16.20 2.88
N ALA A 94 6.33 16.17 3.82
CA ALA A 94 7.70 15.74 3.55
C ALA A 94 7.82 14.32 2.94
N ASN A 95 6.96 13.37 3.36
CA ASN A 95 6.92 12.04 2.75
C ASN A 95 6.44 12.10 1.31
N GLN A 96 5.36 12.83 1.07
CA GLN A 96 4.77 12.98 -0.27
C GLN A 96 5.72 13.72 -1.21
N MET A 97 6.46 14.71 -0.72
CA MET A 97 7.50 15.40 -1.49
C MET A 97 8.54 14.42 -2.02
N VAL A 98 9.12 13.59 -1.14
CA VAL A 98 10.10 12.58 -1.54
C VAL A 98 9.48 11.57 -2.52
N GLU A 99 8.24 11.14 -2.28
CA GLU A 99 7.53 10.21 -3.15
C GLU A 99 7.47 10.72 -4.61
N GLU A 100 7.05 11.97 -4.84
CA GLU A 100 6.91 12.52 -6.19
C GLU A 100 8.24 12.57 -6.96
N PHE A 101 9.33 12.97 -6.31
CA PHE A 101 10.65 12.97 -6.97
C PHE A 101 11.17 11.56 -7.23
N MET A 102 10.91 10.61 -6.32
CA MET A 102 11.29 9.21 -6.52
C MET A 102 10.51 8.58 -7.69
N LEU A 103 9.21 8.89 -7.81
CA LEU A 103 8.39 8.45 -8.93
C LEU A 103 8.89 9.05 -10.26
N ALA A 104 9.17 10.35 -10.30
CA ALA A 104 9.70 11.00 -11.50
C ALA A 104 11.06 10.41 -11.94
N ALA A 105 11.95 10.13 -10.98
CA ALA A 105 13.22 9.46 -11.26
C ALA A 105 13.01 8.06 -11.82
N ASN A 106 12.14 7.26 -11.19
CA ASN A 106 11.79 5.91 -11.64
C ASN A 106 11.19 5.90 -13.05
N VAL A 107 10.25 6.80 -13.37
CA VAL A 107 9.65 6.92 -14.71
C VAL A 107 10.70 7.32 -15.75
N SER A 108 11.54 8.31 -15.44
CA SER A 108 12.59 8.78 -16.34
C SER A 108 13.58 7.64 -16.66
N VAL A 109 14.02 6.91 -15.64
CA VAL A 109 14.92 5.76 -15.82
C VAL A 109 14.23 4.65 -16.61
N ALA A 110 12.95 4.36 -16.36
CA ALA A 110 12.20 3.37 -17.13
C ALA A 110 12.17 3.70 -18.63
N GLN A 111 11.94 4.98 -18.98
CA GLN A 111 11.98 5.45 -20.36
C GLN A 111 13.37 5.28 -20.98
N GLN A 112 14.42 5.63 -20.24
CA GLN A 112 15.79 5.54 -20.74
C GLN A 112 16.24 4.10 -20.99
N ILE A 113 16.00 3.19 -20.03
CA ILE A 113 16.39 1.78 -20.21
C ILE A 113 15.59 1.12 -21.33
N LEU A 114 14.28 1.40 -21.44
CA LEU A 114 13.44 0.82 -22.48
C LEU A 114 13.87 1.30 -23.87
N LYS A 115 14.24 2.58 -24.01
CA LYS A 115 14.77 3.13 -25.25
C LYS A 115 16.05 2.42 -25.70
N SER A 116 16.96 2.12 -24.78
CA SER A 116 18.23 1.45 -25.09
C SER A 116 18.12 -0.06 -25.21
N PHE A 117 17.19 -0.68 -24.48
CA PHE A 117 17.04 -2.13 -24.36
C PHE A 117 15.55 -2.53 -24.47
N PRO A 118 14.93 -2.45 -25.68
CA PRO A 118 13.49 -2.64 -25.84
C PRO A 118 12.98 -4.04 -25.43
N LEU A 119 13.83 -5.07 -25.55
CA LEU A 119 13.46 -6.46 -25.28
C LEU A 119 13.97 -7.01 -23.95
N CYS A 120 14.83 -6.28 -23.24
CA CYS A 120 15.49 -6.75 -22.02
C CYS A 120 15.54 -5.70 -20.89
N SER A 121 14.54 -4.83 -20.83
CA SER A 121 14.39 -3.88 -19.72
C SER A 121 13.58 -4.49 -18.58
N LEU A 122 14.10 -4.40 -17.35
CA LEU A 122 13.34 -4.76 -16.16
C LEU A 122 12.40 -3.62 -15.77
N LEU A 123 11.10 -3.87 -15.87
CA LEU A 123 10.03 -2.92 -15.60
C LEU A 123 9.11 -3.45 -14.49
N ARG A 124 8.24 -2.58 -13.98
CA ARG A 124 7.24 -2.93 -12.98
C ARG A 124 5.89 -2.37 -13.39
N ARG A 125 4.88 -3.23 -13.45
CA ARG A 125 3.51 -2.86 -13.78
C ARG A 125 2.56 -3.15 -12.63
N HIS A 126 1.39 -2.53 -12.70
CA HIS A 126 0.25 -2.84 -11.84
C HIS A 126 -0.94 -3.08 -12.77
N PRO A 127 -1.28 -4.36 -13.04
CA PRO A 127 -2.37 -4.69 -13.95
C PRO A 127 -3.70 -4.08 -13.50
N THR A 128 -4.58 -3.78 -14.45
CA THR A 128 -5.96 -3.37 -14.13
C THR A 128 -6.65 -4.51 -13.38
N PRO A 129 -7.28 -4.25 -12.21
CA PRO A 129 -8.07 -5.26 -11.51
C PRO A 129 -9.25 -5.73 -12.37
N THR A 130 -9.58 -7.02 -12.32
CA THR A 130 -10.74 -7.54 -13.04
C THR A 130 -12.04 -7.16 -12.33
N LYS A 131 -13.17 -7.26 -13.03
CA LYS A 131 -14.48 -6.95 -12.46
C LYS A 131 -14.78 -7.83 -11.24
N GLU A 132 -14.42 -9.11 -11.32
CA GLU A 132 -14.63 -10.08 -10.24
C GLU A 132 -13.83 -9.72 -8.99
N MET A 133 -12.65 -9.11 -9.14
CA MET A 133 -11.85 -8.63 -8.01
C MET A 133 -12.49 -7.43 -7.31
N LEU A 134 -13.16 -6.55 -8.07
CA LEU A 134 -13.83 -5.34 -7.58
C LEU A 134 -15.25 -5.59 -7.07
N GLU A 135 -15.88 -6.69 -7.47
CA GLU A 135 -17.24 -7.07 -7.09
C GLU A 135 -17.52 -7.01 -5.56
N PRO A 136 -16.61 -7.47 -4.67
CA PRO A 136 -16.81 -7.33 -3.23
C PRO A 136 -16.88 -5.87 -2.78
N LEU A 137 -16.07 -4.98 -3.36
CA LEU A 137 -16.07 -3.55 -3.04
C LEU A 137 -17.39 -2.89 -3.50
N LEU A 138 -17.86 -3.23 -4.70
CA LEU A 138 -19.11 -2.71 -5.25
C LEU A 138 -20.31 -3.10 -4.39
N ARG A 139 -20.38 -4.37 -3.95
CA ARG A 139 -21.44 -4.83 -3.04
C ARG A 139 -21.43 -4.09 -1.70
N VAL A 140 -20.25 -3.92 -1.09
CA VAL A 140 -20.12 -3.16 0.17
C VAL A 140 -20.54 -1.70 -0.05
N SER A 141 -20.12 -1.08 -1.15
CA SER A 141 -20.43 0.31 -1.46
C SER A 141 -21.93 0.52 -1.67
N ALA A 142 -22.58 -0.36 -2.46
CA ALA A 142 -24.01 -0.31 -2.70
C ALA A 142 -24.83 -0.47 -1.40
N ALA A 143 -24.43 -1.40 -0.53
CA ALA A 143 -25.08 -1.61 0.77
C ALA A 143 -25.02 -0.39 1.71
N VAL A 144 -24.03 0.49 1.53
CA VAL A 144 -23.91 1.75 2.29
C VAL A 144 -24.31 2.99 1.48
N GLY A 145 -25.01 2.80 0.36
CA GLY A 145 -25.54 3.88 -0.47
C GLY A 145 -24.50 4.63 -1.30
N LEU A 146 -23.30 4.07 -1.49
CA LEU A 146 -22.26 4.62 -2.35
C LEU A 146 -22.28 3.98 -3.73
N ASN A 147 -22.15 4.82 -4.76
CA ASN A 147 -21.94 4.37 -6.12
C ASN A 147 -20.48 4.64 -6.53
N LEU A 148 -19.67 3.58 -6.63
CA LEU A 148 -18.29 3.67 -7.09
C LEU A 148 -18.20 3.39 -8.59
N ASP A 149 -17.54 4.27 -9.34
CA ASP A 149 -17.29 4.08 -10.76
C ASP A 149 -15.96 3.37 -10.97
N VAL A 150 -16.02 2.11 -11.43
CA VAL A 150 -14.85 1.26 -11.67
C VAL A 150 -14.41 1.24 -13.14
N SER A 151 -14.95 2.11 -14.00
CA SER A 151 -14.66 2.15 -15.43
C SER A 151 -13.20 2.47 -15.76
N SER A 152 -12.54 3.25 -14.91
CA SER A 152 -11.12 3.63 -15.04
C SER A 152 -10.50 3.93 -13.68
N SER A 153 -9.17 4.04 -13.60
CA SER A 153 -8.51 4.45 -12.36
C SER A 153 -8.90 5.86 -11.94
N LYS A 154 -9.12 6.79 -12.89
CA LYS A 154 -9.58 8.15 -12.60
C LYS A 154 -11.00 8.17 -12.06
N ALA A 155 -11.92 7.47 -12.71
CA ALA A 155 -13.31 7.41 -12.25
C ALA A 155 -13.41 6.75 -10.85
N LEU A 156 -12.58 5.74 -10.59
CA LEU A 156 -12.49 5.13 -9.27
C LEU A 156 -11.89 6.09 -8.25
N ALA A 157 -10.83 6.82 -8.59
CA ALA A 157 -10.27 7.85 -7.71
C ALA A 157 -11.32 8.90 -7.34
N ASP A 158 -12.03 9.44 -8.33
CA ASP A 158 -13.01 10.51 -8.15
C ASP A 158 -14.21 10.04 -7.33
N SER A 159 -14.74 8.85 -7.62
CA SER A 159 -15.84 8.29 -6.82
C SER A 159 -15.42 7.93 -5.39
N LEU A 160 -14.17 7.51 -5.17
CA LEU A 160 -13.60 7.34 -3.83
C LEU A 160 -13.39 8.68 -3.11
N ASP A 161 -13.03 9.75 -3.80
CA ASP A 161 -12.89 11.08 -3.22
C ASP A 161 -14.24 11.65 -2.76
N LEU A 162 -15.32 11.32 -3.48
CA LEU A 162 -16.70 11.69 -3.13
C LEU A 162 -17.33 10.79 -2.04
N ALA A 163 -16.73 9.65 -1.72
CA ALA A 163 -17.24 8.70 -0.73
C ALA A 163 -17.03 9.20 0.71
N VAL A 164 -17.78 10.22 1.12
CA VAL A 164 -17.75 10.82 2.45
C VAL A 164 -18.97 10.35 3.25
N GLY A 165 -18.75 9.98 4.51
CA GLY A 165 -19.80 9.61 5.46
C GLY A 165 -19.70 10.45 6.73
N GLU A 166 -20.64 10.27 7.66
CA GLU A 166 -20.65 10.98 8.95
C GLU A 166 -19.41 10.67 9.81
N ASP A 167 -18.91 9.44 9.73
CA ASP A 167 -17.69 9.01 10.40
C ASP A 167 -16.44 9.50 9.63
N PRO A 168 -15.54 10.29 10.24
CA PRO A 168 -14.29 10.73 9.63
C PRO A 168 -13.41 9.59 9.10
N TYR A 169 -13.54 8.37 9.65
CA TYR A 169 -12.78 7.19 9.24
C TYR A 169 -13.42 6.44 8.06
N PHE A 170 -14.66 6.75 7.70
CA PHE A 170 -15.43 6.05 6.66
C PHE A 170 -14.70 6.02 5.31
N ASN A 171 -14.27 7.18 4.82
CA ASN A 171 -13.56 7.27 3.53
C ASN A 171 -12.27 6.41 3.54
N LYS A 172 -11.55 6.42 4.67
CA LYS A 172 -10.33 5.63 4.83
C LYS A 172 -10.63 4.12 4.81
N LEU A 173 -11.74 3.66 5.39
CA LEU A 173 -12.18 2.27 5.30
C LEU A 173 -12.48 1.85 3.87
N ILE A 174 -13.26 2.66 3.13
CA ILE A 174 -13.57 2.36 1.72
C ILE A 174 -12.29 2.26 0.90
N ARG A 175 -11.32 3.16 1.12
CA ARG A 175 -10.00 3.07 0.44
C ARG A 175 -9.20 1.85 0.84
N ILE A 176 -9.21 1.43 2.11
CA ILE A 176 -8.56 0.18 2.55
C ILE A 176 -9.20 -1.02 1.84
N LEU A 177 -10.53 -1.07 1.76
CA LEU A 177 -11.26 -2.12 1.04
C LEU A 177 -10.91 -2.12 -0.45
N ALA A 178 -10.84 -0.93 -1.07
CA ALA A 178 -10.44 -0.79 -2.46
C ALA A 178 -9.02 -1.35 -2.70
N THR A 179 -8.06 -1.06 -1.81
CA THR A 179 -6.70 -1.61 -1.88
C THR A 179 -6.68 -3.14 -1.92
N ARG A 180 -7.57 -3.81 -1.17
CA ARG A 180 -7.65 -5.28 -1.13
C ARG A 180 -8.17 -5.90 -2.42
N CYS A 181 -8.96 -5.15 -3.18
CA CYS A 181 -9.51 -5.56 -4.47
C CYS A 181 -8.57 -5.28 -5.65
N MET A 182 -7.44 -4.60 -5.41
CA MET A 182 -6.44 -4.33 -6.46
C MET A 182 -5.67 -5.59 -6.83
N SER A 183 -5.17 -5.61 -8.07
CA SER A 183 -4.21 -6.63 -8.49
C SER A 183 -2.86 -6.41 -7.80
N GLN A 184 -1.99 -7.42 -7.82
CA GLN A 184 -0.63 -7.25 -7.30
C GLN A 184 0.24 -6.58 -8.36
N ALA A 185 1.03 -5.58 -7.94
CA ALA A 185 2.06 -5.02 -8.79
C ALA A 185 3.22 -6.02 -8.95
N VAL A 186 3.59 -6.30 -10.19
CA VAL A 186 4.58 -7.32 -10.56
C VAL A 186 5.70 -6.72 -11.38
N TYR A 187 6.89 -7.29 -11.25
CA TYR A 187 7.97 -7.02 -12.18
C TYR A 187 7.80 -7.85 -13.44
N PHE A 188 8.37 -7.37 -14.55
CA PHE A 188 8.35 -8.09 -15.82
C PHE A 188 9.52 -7.62 -16.70
N CYS A 189 9.90 -8.45 -17.67
CA CYS A 189 10.82 -8.06 -18.73
C CYS A 189 10.04 -7.41 -19.88
N SER A 190 10.52 -6.31 -20.45
CA SER A 190 9.84 -5.61 -21.54
C SER A 190 9.56 -6.49 -22.77
N GLY A 191 10.43 -7.47 -23.05
CA GLY A 191 10.22 -8.44 -24.15
C GLY A 191 9.16 -9.53 -23.88
N ASP A 192 8.55 -9.58 -22.70
CA ASP A 192 7.48 -10.54 -22.38
C ASP A 192 6.08 -10.03 -22.68
N LEU A 193 5.88 -8.71 -22.73
CA LEU A 193 4.57 -8.07 -22.83
C LEU A 193 4.55 -7.01 -23.94
N SER A 194 3.36 -6.66 -24.40
CA SER A 194 3.17 -5.56 -25.34
C SER A 194 3.15 -4.20 -24.62
N PRO A 195 3.52 -3.07 -25.27
CA PRO A 195 3.58 -1.76 -24.63
C PRO A 195 2.31 -1.30 -23.89
N PRO A 196 1.07 -1.57 -24.36
CA PRO A 196 -0.14 -1.24 -23.61
C PRO A 196 -0.23 -1.94 -22.24
N GLU A 197 0.40 -3.11 -22.09
CA GLU A 197 0.38 -3.90 -20.86
C GLU A 197 1.41 -3.43 -19.82
N TYR A 198 2.30 -2.49 -20.18
CA TYR A 198 3.30 -1.91 -19.27
C TYR A 198 2.67 -0.95 -18.25
N HIS A 199 1.44 -0.54 -18.51
CA HIS A 199 0.71 0.43 -17.73
C HIS A 199 0.67 0.07 -16.24
N HIS A 200 0.84 1.08 -15.40
CA HIS A 200 0.77 0.95 -13.95
C HIS A 200 -0.51 1.61 -13.43
N TYR A 201 -1.57 0.81 -13.28
CA TYR A 201 -2.92 1.24 -12.93
C TYR A 201 -2.96 2.20 -11.72
N GLY A 202 -2.37 1.78 -10.59
CA GLY A 202 -2.41 2.59 -9.37
C GLY A 202 -1.63 3.92 -9.41
N LEU A 203 -0.67 4.06 -10.32
CA LEU A 203 0.15 5.27 -10.45
C LEU A 203 -0.28 6.14 -11.65
N ALA A 204 -1.23 5.65 -12.46
CA ALA A 204 -1.65 6.26 -13.72
C ALA A 204 -0.46 6.67 -14.62
N THR A 205 0.52 5.79 -14.77
CA THR A 205 1.68 6.00 -15.65
C THR A 205 1.77 4.88 -16.69
N PRO A 206 2.07 5.20 -17.97
CA PRO A 206 2.23 4.19 -19.02
C PRO A 206 3.48 3.31 -18.83
N LEU A 207 4.48 3.79 -18.08
CA LEU A 207 5.74 3.10 -17.91
C LEU A 207 6.33 3.37 -16.53
N TYR A 208 6.85 2.33 -15.88
CA TYR A 208 7.42 2.42 -14.54
C TYR A 208 8.46 1.32 -14.28
N THR A 209 9.41 1.61 -13.40
CA THR A 209 10.36 0.64 -12.82
C THR A 209 10.76 1.07 -11.41
N HIS A 210 11.57 0.28 -10.72
CA HIS A 210 12.21 0.68 -9.48
C HIS A 210 13.70 0.91 -9.68
N PHE A 211 14.19 2.08 -9.26
CA PHE A 211 15.60 2.46 -9.38
C PHE A 211 16.18 3.06 -8.09
N THR A 212 15.34 3.65 -7.25
CA THR A 212 15.76 4.55 -6.16
C THR A 212 16.21 3.87 -4.87
N SER A 213 16.33 2.54 -4.82
CA SER A 213 16.72 1.81 -3.59
C SER A 213 17.55 0.54 -3.85
N PRO A 214 18.70 0.62 -4.54
CA PRO A 214 19.55 -0.54 -4.85
C PRO A 214 20.13 -1.25 -3.62
N ILE A 215 20.23 -0.57 -2.47
CA ILE A 215 20.74 -1.17 -1.23
C ILE A 215 19.82 -2.29 -0.70
N ARG A 216 18.50 -2.15 -0.91
CA ARG A 216 17.48 -3.03 -0.30
C ARG A 216 16.61 -3.78 -1.31
N ARG A 217 16.84 -3.58 -2.62
CA ARG A 217 16.08 -4.21 -3.70
C ARG A 217 17.03 -4.59 -4.83
N TYR A 218 17.11 -5.88 -5.13
CA TYR A 218 17.95 -6.37 -6.22
C TYR A 218 17.45 -5.96 -7.60
N ALA A 219 16.13 -5.79 -7.77
CA ALA A 219 15.55 -5.22 -9.00
C ALA A 219 16.17 -3.86 -9.34
N ASP A 220 16.32 -2.97 -8.37
CA ASP A 220 17.00 -1.69 -8.55
C ASP A 220 18.47 -1.89 -8.95
N VAL A 221 19.19 -2.88 -8.40
CA VAL A 221 20.57 -3.20 -8.84
C VAL A 221 20.63 -3.57 -10.32
N ILE A 222 19.68 -4.38 -10.80
CA ILE A 222 19.56 -4.74 -12.22
C ILE A 222 19.31 -3.47 -13.05
N VAL A 223 18.35 -2.64 -12.64
CA VAL A 223 18.02 -1.37 -13.32
C VAL A 223 19.21 -0.40 -13.32
N HIS A 224 19.99 -0.33 -12.25
CA HIS A 224 21.24 0.47 -12.20
C HIS A 224 22.26 -0.01 -13.23
N ARG A 225 22.41 -1.33 -13.42
CA ARG A 225 23.31 -1.90 -14.44
C ARG A 225 22.80 -1.65 -15.86
N LEU A 226 21.49 -1.79 -16.08
CA LEU A 226 20.84 -1.42 -17.36
C LEU A 226 21.05 0.06 -17.66
N LEU A 227 20.78 0.96 -16.71
CA LEU A 227 20.97 2.40 -16.89
C LEU A 227 22.44 2.73 -17.18
N ALA A 228 23.39 2.18 -16.42
CA ALA A 228 24.82 2.40 -16.65
C ALA A 228 25.25 1.95 -18.05
N ALA A 229 24.71 0.84 -18.56
CA ALA A 229 24.95 0.39 -19.92
C ALA A 229 24.29 1.29 -20.98
N SER A 230 23.08 1.79 -20.71
CA SER A 230 22.34 2.68 -21.63
C SER A 230 23.07 4.00 -21.90
N ILE A 231 23.91 4.44 -20.96
CA ILE A 231 24.71 5.68 -21.06
C ILE A 231 26.21 5.42 -21.26
N GLY A 232 26.60 4.18 -21.60
CA GLY A 232 27.98 3.85 -21.98
C GLY A 232 29.00 3.80 -20.83
N ILE A 233 28.56 3.76 -19.57
CA ILE A 233 29.48 3.67 -18.41
C ILE A 233 30.03 2.25 -18.22
N SER A 234 29.25 1.22 -18.56
CA SER A 234 29.65 -0.18 -18.41
C SER A 234 28.96 -1.05 -19.44
N LYS A 235 29.57 -2.17 -19.84
CA LYS A 235 28.89 -3.15 -20.71
C LYS A 235 27.74 -3.83 -19.94
N LEU A 236 26.64 -4.14 -20.63
CA LEU A 236 25.53 -4.90 -20.06
C LEU A 236 25.95 -6.36 -19.83
N PRO A 237 25.87 -6.88 -18.59
CA PRO A 237 26.16 -8.30 -18.33
C PRO A 237 25.25 -9.25 -19.16
N PRO A 238 25.80 -10.33 -19.76
CA PRO A 238 25.02 -11.25 -20.61
C PRO A 238 23.80 -11.86 -19.92
N VAL A 239 23.89 -12.09 -18.60
CA VAL A 239 22.79 -12.60 -17.77
C VAL A 239 21.52 -11.75 -17.84
N PHE A 240 21.64 -10.45 -18.11
CA PHE A 240 20.49 -9.54 -18.24
C PHE A 240 20.04 -9.35 -19.69
N GLN A 241 20.66 -10.03 -20.64
CA GLN A 241 20.15 -10.14 -22.01
C GLN A 241 19.19 -11.32 -22.15
N ASP A 242 19.27 -12.30 -21.23
CA ASP A 242 18.35 -13.42 -21.17
C ASP A 242 17.05 -13.02 -20.44
N ARG A 243 15.96 -13.05 -21.21
CA ARG A 243 14.61 -12.71 -20.76
C ARG A 243 14.11 -13.62 -19.63
N LEU A 244 14.31 -14.93 -19.74
CA LEU A 244 13.78 -15.90 -18.77
C LEU A 244 14.43 -15.73 -17.40
N GLN A 245 15.72 -15.40 -17.38
CA GLN A 245 16.44 -15.17 -16.13
C GLN A 245 16.01 -13.88 -15.44
N LEU A 246 15.80 -12.79 -16.20
CA LEU A 246 15.30 -11.53 -15.64
C LEU A 246 13.95 -11.70 -14.94
N THR A 247 13.03 -12.44 -15.57
CA THR A 247 11.67 -12.66 -15.04
C THR A 247 11.70 -13.54 -13.79
N SER A 248 12.44 -14.66 -13.82
CA SER A 248 12.57 -15.60 -12.68
C SER A 248 13.14 -14.95 -11.41
N ILE A 249 14.18 -14.11 -11.55
CA ILE A 249 14.82 -13.41 -10.42
C ILE A 249 13.84 -12.45 -9.76
N SER A 250 13.00 -11.78 -10.54
CA SER A 250 12.09 -10.76 -10.05
C SER A 250 10.93 -11.31 -9.22
N ASP A 251 10.32 -12.40 -9.70
CA ASP A 251 9.14 -13.01 -9.07
C ASP A 251 9.48 -13.65 -7.72
N SER A 252 10.59 -14.39 -7.66
CA SER A 252 11.01 -15.11 -6.46
C SER A 252 11.33 -14.18 -5.29
N MET A 253 12.06 -13.08 -5.54
CA MET A 253 12.50 -12.16 -4.49
C MET A 253 11.34 -11.34 -3.91
N HIS A 254 10.40 -10.87 -4.75
CA HIS A 254 9.31 -10.05 -4.27
C HIS A 254 8.36 -10.82 -3.35
N ARG A 255 8.02 -12.05 -3.75
CA ARG A 255 7.11 -12.92 -3.00
C ARG A 255 7.66 -13.28 -1.62
N ASN A 256 8.92 -13.71 -1.56
CA ASN A 256 9.54 -14.14 -0.31
C ASN A 256 9.66 -12.98 0.70
N ALA A 257 10.04 -11.79 0.24
CA ALA A 257 10.14 -10.61 1.10
C ALA A 257 8.77 -10.20 1.67
N GLN A 258 7.71 -10.25 0.86
CA GLN A 258 6.36 -9.96 1.35
C GLN A 258 5.87 -10.99 2.38
N MET A 259 6.11 -12.28 2.14
CA MET A 259 5.72 -13.35 3.06
C MET A 259 6.45 -13.20 4.41
N ALA A 260 7.77 -12.97 4.38
CA ALA A 260 8.57 -12.73 5.58
C ALA A 260 8.11 -11.47 6.33
N GLY A 261 7.82 -10.38 5.62
CA GLY A 261 7.30 -9.14 6.21
C GLY A 261 5.97 -9.34 6.93
N ARG A 262 5.01 -10.03 6.29
CA ARG A 262 3.71 -10.35 6.91
C ARG A 262 3.87 -11.26 8.13
N ALA A 263 4.68 -12.31 8.03
CA ALA A 263 4.95 -13.22 9.15
C ALA A 263 5.63 -12.48 10.33
N SER A 264 6.52 -11.54 10.04
CA SER A 264 7.16 -10.70 11.06
C SER A 264 6.14 -9.82 11.79
N VAL A 265 5.24 -9.14 11.06
CA VAL A 265 4.17 -8.33 11.66
C VAL A 265 3.22 -9.20 12.50
N GLU A 266 2.83 -10.37 12.00
CA GLU A 266 1.99 -11.32 12.71
C GLU A 266 2.64 -11.76 14.04
N LEU A 267 3.91 -12.17 13.99
CA LEU A 267 4.65 -12.58 15.19
C LEU A 267 4.74 -11.45 16.23
N HIS A 268 5.13 -10.24 15.82
CA HIS A 268 5.27 -9.11 16.75
C HIS A 268 3.92 -8.65 17.30
N THR A 269 2.83 -8.80 16.53
CA THR A 269 1.47 -8.60 17.02
C THR A 269 1.16 -9.57 18.16
N LEU A 270 1.49 -10.86 17.99
CA LEU A 270 1.27 -11.85 19.04
C LEU A 270 2.10 -11.56 20.29
N ILE A 271 3.37 -11.19 20.13
CA ILE A 271 4.24 -10.83 21.27
C ILE A 271 3.65 -9.64 22.04
N TYR A 272 3.19 -8.61 21.32
CA TYR A 272 2.61 -7.41 21.92
C TYR A 272 1.36 -7.70 22.75
N PHE A 273 0.40 -8.44 22.18
CA PHE A 273 -0.87 -8.73 22.85
C PHE A 273 -0.78 -9.86 23.88
N ARG A 274 0.31 -10.65 23.90
CA ARG A 274 0.48 -11.80 24.81
C ARG A 274 0.29 -11.44 26.29
N LYS A 275 0.70 -10.24 26.69
CA LYS A 275 0.58 -9.73 28.06
C LYS A 275 -0.41 -8.57 28.18
N ARG A 276 -1.21 -8.32 27.12
CA ARG A 276 -2.07 -7.13 27.00
C ARG A 276 -3.44 -7.46 26.41
N PRO A 277 -4.31 -8.22 27.11
CA PRO A 277 -5.71 -8.33 26.71
C PRO A 277 -6.32 -6.92 26.61
N THR A 278 -7.04 -6.65 25.53
CA THR A 278 -7.49 -5.28 25.21
C THR A 278 -8.90 -5.27 24.65
N ASP A 279 -9.76 -4.46 25.25
CA ASP A 279 -11.06 -4.10 24.68
C ASP A 279 -10.90 -2.89 23.76
N THR A 280 -11.47 -2.96 22.56
CA THR A 280 -11.34 -1.87 21.60
C THR A 280 -12.45 -1.85 20.57
N GLU A 281 -12.59 -0.69 19.92
CA GLU A 281 -13.52 -0.49 18.82
C GLU A 281 -12.97 -1.11 17.53
N ALA A 282 -13.83 -1.84 16.82
CA ALA A 282 -13.54 -2.40 15.52
C ALA A 282 -14.67 -2.12 14.52
N ARG A 283 -14.35 -2.23 13.23
CA ARG A 283 -15.26 -1.97 12.11
C ARG A 283 -15.46 -3.22 11.28
N ILE A 284 -16.71 -3.60 11.06
CA ILE A 284 -17.02 -4.80 10.26
C ILE A 284 -16.64 -4.53 8.79
N VAL A 285 -15.72 -5.32 8.24
CA VAL A 285 -15.19 -5.15 6.87
C VAL A 285 -15.58 -6.25 5.91
N LYS A 286 -16.09 -7.37 6.42
CA LYS A 286 -16.64 -8.45 5.59
C LYS A 286 -17.57 -9.32 6.41
N ILE A 287 -18.71 -9.70 5.86
CA ILE A 287 -19.66 -10.61 6.50
C ILE A 287 -19.48 -12.04 5.98
N ARG A 288 -19.69 -13.01 6.86
CA ARG A 288 -19.67 -14.45 6.56
C ARG A 288 -20.85 -15.13 7.24
N SER A 289 -21.18 -16.36 6.82
CA SER A 289 -22.28 -17.13 7.40
C SER A 289 -22.14 -17.43 8.90
N ASN A 290 -20.92 -17.46 9.43
CA ASN A 290 -20.62 -17.81 10.82
C ASN A 290 -20.12 -16.63 11.66
N GLY A 291 -20.27 -15.40 11.19
CA GLY A 291 -19.81 -14.18 11.85
C GLY A 291 -19.32 -13.13 10.87
N PHE A 292 -18.25 -12.42 11.20
CA PHE A 292 -17.74 -11.34 10.36
C PHE A 292 -16.24 -11.13 10.57
N PHE A 293 -15.59 -10.46 9.62
CA PHE A 293 -14.25 -9.94 9.80
C PHE A 293 -14.35 -8.49 10.23
N VAL A 294 -13.55 -8.14 11.24
CA VAL A 294 -13.41 -6.78 11.71
C VAL A 294 -12.02 -6.24 11.39
N PHE A 295 -11.94 -4.94 11.16
CA PHE A 295 -10.72 -4.16 11.11
C PHE A 295 -10.65 -3.30 12.37
N VAL A 296 -9.51 -3.28 13.04
CA VAL A 296 -9.28 -2.55 14.28
C VAL A 296 -8.43 -1.31 13.97
N PRO A 297 -9.03 -0.10 13.83
CA PRO A 297 -8.31 1.07 13.34
C PRO A 297 -7.13 1.47 14.21
N LYS A 298 -7.24 1.31 15.54
CA LYS A 298 -6.18 1.69 16.48
C LYS A 298 -4.87 0.93 16.22
N TYR A 299 -4.98 -0.36 15.91
CA TYR A 299 -3.84 -1.26 15.77
C TYR A 299 -3.54 -1.65 14.33
N GLY A 300 -4.41 -1.32 13.37
CA GLY A 300 -4.29 -1.74 11.97
C GLY A 300 -4.38 -3.26 11.76
N ILE A 301 -5.07 -3.96 12.66
CA ILE A 301 -5.20 -5.42 12.66
C ILE A 301 -6.55 -5.83 12.10
N GLU A 302 -6.59 -6.98 11.43
CA GLU A 302 -7.81 -7.60 10.94
C GLU A 302 -7.95 -9.01 11.50
N GLY A 303 -9.18 -9.40 11.81
CA GLY A 303 -9.43 -10.76 12.28
C GLY A 303 -10.90 -11.16 12.17
N PRO A 304 -11.17 -12.47 12.14
CA PRO A 304 -12.52 -12.99 12.22
C PRO A 304 -13.06 -12.89 13.65
N VAL A 305 -14.31 -12.49 13.78
CA VAL A 305 -15.15 -12.63 14.96
C VAL A 305 -16.23 -13.65 14.62
N TYR A 306 -16.28 -14.73 15.38
CA TYR A 306 -17.26 -15.80 15.18
C TYR A 306 -18.44 -15.59 16.11
N LEU A 307 -19.66 -15.62 15.56
CA LEU A 307 -20.91 -15.53 16.34
C LEU A 307 -21.42 -16.92 16.76
N THR A 308 -21.11 -17.94 15.96
CA THR A 308 -21.48 -19.34 16.23
C THR A 308 -20.24 -20.11 16.70
N THR A 309 -20.38 -20.91 17.75
CA THR A 309 -19.30 -21.81 18.16
C THR A 309 -19.11 -22.93 17.13
N ARG A 310 -17.93 -23.58 17.11
CA ARG A 310 -17.68 -24.72 16.20
C ARG A 310 -18.64 -25.89 16.43
N ALA A 311 -19.22 -26.02 17.63
CA ALA A 311 -20.16 -27.08 18.00
C ALA A 311 -21.58 -26.83 17.44
N GLU A 312 -21.95 -25.57 17.20
CA GLU A 312 -23.28 -25.16 16.72
C GLU A 312 -23.32 -24.89 15.22
N LYS A 313 -22.29 -25.31 14.47
CA LYS A 313 -22.28 -25.25 13.00
C LYS A 313 -23.45 -26.06 12.44
N GLY A 314 -24.56 -25.38 12.17
CA GLY A 314 -25.80 -25.98 11.67
C GLY A 314 -27.05 -25.70 12.51
N SER A 315 -26.95 -24.99 13.65
CA SER A 315 -28.13 -24.65 14.47
C SER A 315 -29.11 -23.70 13.76
N GLY A 316 -28.67 -23.02 12.70
CA GLY A 316 -29.52 -22.14 11.90
C GLY A 316 -29.86 -20.80 12.57
N GLU A 317 -29.21 -20.44 13.69
CA GLU A 317 -29.56 -19.22 14.46
C GLU A 317 -29.27 -17.89 13.76
N TRP A 318 -28.33 -17.87 12.82
CA TRP A 318 -27.92 -16.67 12.10
C TRP A 318 -28.13 -16.84 10.60
N TYR A 319 -28.70 -15.82 9.96
CA TYR A 319 -28.81 -15.73 8.52
C TYR A 319 -28.03 -14.53 7.98
N VAL A 320 -27.43 -14.71 6.81
CA VAL A 320 -26.72 -13.64 6.11
C VAL A 320 -27.60 -13.14 4.98
N ASP A 321 -27.84 -11.85 5.01
CA ASP A 321 -28.42 -11.09 3.92
C ASP A 321 -27.27 -10.59 3.03
N GLU A 322 -27.02 -11.31 1.93
CA GLU A 322 -25.92 -10.98 1.02
C GLU A 322 -26.15 -9.67 0.26
N GLN A 323 -27.40 -9.26 0.05
CA GLN A 323 -27.72 -8.02 -0.67
C GLN A 323 -27.48 -6.81 0.24
N GLU A 324 -28.01 -6.85 1.45
CA GLU A 324 -27.86 -5.78 2.42
C GLU A 324 -26.49 -5.76 3.11
N GLN A 325 -25.66 -6.79 2.88
CA GLN A 325 -24.44 -7.04 3.65
C GLN A 325 -24.74 -6.93 5.16
N LYS A 326 -25.64 -7.79 5.64
CA LYS A 326 -26.03 -7.89 7.06
C LYS A 326 -26.00 -9.33 7.52
N ILE A 327 -25.64 -9.55 8.78
CA ILE A 327 -25.87 -10.82 9.48
C ILE A 327 -26.89 -10.56 10.59
N LYS A 328 -27.94 -11.37 10.61
CA LYS A 328 -29.10 -11.20 11.46
C LYS A 328 -29.38 -12.50 12.19
N LYS A 329 -29.76 -12.39 13.45
CA LYS A 329 -30.26 -13.53 14.22
C LYS A 329 -31.67 -13.86 13.71
N MET A 330 -32.03 -15.14 13.63
CA MET A 330 -33.32 -15.60 13.09
C MET A 330 -34.53 -15.08 13.88
N ASP A 331 -34.36 -14.83 15.17
CA ASP A 331 -35.38 -14.21 16.04
C ASP A 331 -35.55 -12.69 15.78
N GLY A 332 -34.74 -12.11 14.91
CA GLY A 332 -34.74 -10.68 14.57
C GLY A 332 -34.23 -9.76 15.67
N SER A 333 -33.77 -10.30 16.81
CA SER A 333 -33.39 -9.50 17.97
C SER A 333 -32.11 -8.69 17.77
N ILE A 334 -31.17 -9.22 17.00
CA ILE A 334 -29.82 -8.65 16.81
C ILE A 334 -29.44 -8.70 15.34
N SER A 335 -28.86 -7.62 14.84
CA SER A 335 -28.30 -7.53 13.49
C SER A 335 -26.99 -6.75 13.47
N TYR A 336 -26.05 -7.19 12.64
CA TYR A 336 -24.80 -6.50 12.38
C TYR A 336 -24.67 -6.19 10.88
N SER A 337 -24.29 -4.96 10.56
CA SER A 337 -24.16 -4.47 9.20
C SER A 337 -22.70 -4.24 8.82
N ILE A 338 -22.39 -4.25 7.53
CA ILE A 338 -21.08 -3.85 7.03
C ILE A 338 -20.74 -2.42 7.47
N LEU A 339 -19.45 -2.15 7.73
CA LEU A 339 -18.90 -0.89 8.24
C LEU A 339 -19.41 -0.44 9.62
N GLN A 340 -20.33 -1.19 10.24
CA GLN A 340 -20.80 -0.91 11.59
C GLN A 340 -19.66 -1.03 12.60
N THR A 341 -19.72 -0.13 13.59
CA THR A 341 -18.89 -0.14 14.77
C THR A 341 -19.32 -1.22 15.76
N VAL A 342 -18.37 -2.01 16.22
CA VAL A 342 -18.57 -3.02 17.26
C VAL A 342 -17.46 -2.94 18.31
N GLN A 343 -17.77 -3.31 19.55
CA GLN A 343 -16.77 -3.48 20.60
C GLN A 343 -16.28 -4.93 20.59
N ILE A 344 -14.96 -5.11 20.60
CA ILE A 344 -14.34 -6.43 20.62
C ILE A 344 -13.34 -6.55 21.76
N HIS A 345 -13.18 -7.76 22.27
CA HIS A 345 -12.08 -8.16 23.13
C HIS A 345 -11.00 -8.85 22.30
N MET A 346 -9.74 -8.45 22.51
CA MET A 346 -8.57 -9.00 21.83
C MET A 346 -7.64 -9.64 22.84
N GLU A 347 -7.35 -10.93 22.67
CA GLU A 347 -6.40 -11.67 23.51
C GLU A 347 -5.62 -12.71 22.71
N VAL A 348 -4.42 -13.05 23.19
CA VAL A 348 -3.63 -14.13 22.59
C VAL A 348 -3.99 -15.44 23.26
N VAL A 349 -4.47 -16.38 22.45
CA VAL A 349 -4.82 -17.73 22.88
C VAL A 349 -3.93 -18.75 22.19
N GLU A 350 -3.77 -19.92 22.80
CA GLU A 350 -2.97 -21.02 22.26
C GLU A 350 -3.85 -22.26 22.06
N PRO A 351 -4.63 -22.32 20.96
CA PRO A 351 -5.56 -23.42 20.70
C PRO A 351 -4.86 -24.74 20.35
N GLN A 352 -3.60 -24.67 19.93
CA GLN A 352 -2.72 -25.80 19.67
C GLN A 352 -1.34 -25.46 20.24
N PRO A 353 -0.60 -26.45 20.79
CA PRO A 353 0.76 -26.22 21.29
C PRO A 353 1.64 -25.55 20.24
N ASN A 354 2.35 -24.50 20.64
CA ASN A 354 3.25 -23.69 19.82
C ASN A 354 2.59 -22.99 18.63
N ARG A 355 1.27 -22.75 18.68
CA ARG A 355 0.53 -22.00 17.66
C ARG A 355 -0.35 -20.93 18.29
N PRO A 356 0.25 -19.91 18.94
CA PRO A 356 -0.50 -18.78 19.45
C PRO A 356 -1.21 -18.06 18.31
N LYS A 357 -2.42 -17.57 18.58
CA LYS A 357 -3.19 -16.73 17.66
C LYS A 357 -3.81 -15.57 18.45
N LEU A 358 -3.96 -14.43 17.80
CA LEU A 358 -4.78 -13.35 18.33
C LEU A 358 -6.25 -13.69 18.07
N GLN A 359 -7.01 -13.89 19.13
CA GLN A 359 -8.44 -14.13 19.07
C GLN A 359 -9.18 -12.81 19.30
N LEU A 360 -10.17 -12.58 18.45
CA LEU A 360 -11.08 -11.43 18.53
C LEU A 360 -12.46 -11.97 18.87
N THR A 361 -13.05 -11.50 19.95
CA THR A 361 -14.40 -11.87 20.40
C THR A 361 -15.26 -10.63 20.51
N LEU A 362 -16.55 -10.76 20.19
CA LEU A 362 -17.52 -9.69 20.38
C LEU A 362 -17.81 -9.53 21.87
N ILE A 363 -17.97 -8.28 22.34
CA ILE A 363 -18.36 -7.94 23.71
C ILE A 363 -19.88 -7.75 23.80
#